data_AF-A0A1B6E0Q3-F1
#
_entry.id   AF-A0A1B6E0Q3-F1
#
_cell.length_a   1.000
_cell.length_b   1.000
_cell.length_c   1.000
_cell.angle_alpha   90.00
_cell.angle_beta   90.00
_cell.angle_gamma   90.00
#
_symmetry.space_group_name_H-M   'P 1'
#
loop_
_entity.id
_entity.type
_entity.pdbx_description
1 polymer ?
#
loop_
_entity_poly.entity_id
_entity_poly.type
_entity_poly.pdbx_seq_one_letter_code
_entity_poly.pdbx_strand_id
1 'polypeptide(L)'
;MDDMHTGLFLFGVIFCHICFYFIDTLFKTCSHVPYLYFLKNTGLQIKFLRIHWFTTVFNRLIQKWGSFRPKLQLAWFNAGAWMAIGLMPLALALLIHSIYVNLRHTVKNDIVTVSLDSTTLQPMVPGINMPLSEIGYYMLTLLVCSIVHEFGHAIAAVREDARVIGIGMVIGLIVPVAYVSLEQVELLTAPKQLRILCAGIWHNVVLAMVATIIFFITPWILMPLYDWGNAVQVQTVEYNSPLYGPGGLQIRDRVTFINDCPITDLNSWQECLVSAVKHNTPGYCLQSEFIKEHDESGPAKHLAAGAVECCGSNSPRHLCFEYLESEDEPLELPQFSCLNVRRVVELTDFMCYKSSDCPGSFHCFRPSLENSTKLVLIKRSIGNVVIFLGHPANLNPFFCAGTFKKYKIPWKFFLVFIGFSIHRSSIILKKIIYL
;
A
#
# COMPACT_ATOMS: atom_id res chain seq x y z
N MET A 1 -22.75 -2.38 9.97
CA MET A 1 -22.59 -0.91 9.87
C MET A 1 -22.42 -0.49 8.40
N ASP A 2 -21.77 -1.32 7.57
CA ASP A 2 -21.62 -1.06 6.13
C ASP A 2 -22.92 -1.10 5.31
N ASP A 3 -23.86 -2.02 5.61
CA ASP A 3 -25.12 -2.13 4.86
C ASP A 3 -26.00 -0.86 4.91
N MET A 4 -25.97 -0.15 6.04
CA MET A 4 -26.71 1.10 6.21
C MET A 4 -26.12 2.24 5.36
N HIS A 5 -24.80 2.28 5.21
CA HIS A 5 -24.13 3.25 4.34
C HIS A 5 -24.37 2.93 2.84
N THR A 6 -24.41 1.65 2.48
CA THR A 6 -24.78 1.20 1.13
C THR A 6 -26.19 1.64 0.76
N GLY A 7 -27.17 1.41 1.65
CA GLY A 7 -28.56 1.78 1.43
C GLY A 7 -28.75 3.29 1.26
N LEU A 8 -28.09 4.09 2.11
CA LEU A 8 -28.13 5.56 2.01
C LEU A 8 -27.52 6.07 0.70
N PHE A 9 -26.41 5.48 0.26
CA PHE A 9 -25.77 5.84 -1.01
C PHE A 9 -26.68 5.55 -2.21
N LEU A 10 -27.25 4.35 -2.30
CA LEU A 10 -28.16 3.98 -3.38
C LEU A 10 -29.42 4.85 -3.39
N PHE A 11 -30.00 5.13 -2.21
CA PHE A 11 -31.12 6.05 -2.09
C PHE A 11 -30.76 7.45 -2.59
N GLY A 12 -29.59 7.97 -2.21
CA GLY A 12 -29.09 9.27 -2.69
C GLY A 12 -28.93 9.31 -4.21
N VAL A 13 -28.40 8.26 -4.82
CA VAL A 13 -28.28 8.16 -6.29
C VAL A 13 -29.65 8.13 -6.96
N ILE A 14 -30.58 7.30 -6.48
CA ILE A 14 -31.93 7.21 -7.03
C ILE A 14 -32.65 8.56 -6.91
N PHE A 15 -32.54 9.20 -5.74
CA PHE A 15 -33.09 10.54 -5.51
C PHE A 15 -32.53 11.56 -6.51
N CYS A 16 -31.21 11.59 -6.73
CA CYS A 16 -30.60 12.45 -7.74
C CYS A 16 -31.16 12.20 -9.15
N HIS A 17 -31.34 10.93 -9.56
CA HIS A 17 -31.95 10.62 -10.86
C HIS A 17 -33.41 11.07 -10.96
N ILE A 18 -34.18 10.91 -9.90
CA ILE A 18 -35.56 11.40 -9.83
C ILE A 18 -35.58 12.93 -9.92
N CYS A 19 -34.68 13.62 -9.22
CA CYS A 19 -34.52 15.08 -9.32
C CYS A 19 -34.16 15.51 -10.74
N PHE A 20 -33.20 14.86 -11.39
CA PHE A 20 -32.85 15.17 -12.79
C PHE A 20 -34.02 14.94 -13.74
N TYR A 21 -34.76 13.84 -13.58
CA TYR A 21 -35.93 13.55 -14.39
C TYR A 21 -37.05 14.58 -14.17
N PHE A 22 -37.28 14.98 -12.92
CA PHE A 22 -38.26 16.00 -12.56
C PHE A 22 -37.88 17.37 -13.13
N ILE A 23 -36.61 17.77 -12.98
CA ILE A 23 -36.06 19.01 -13.55
C ILE A 23 -36.19 19.01 -15.07
N ASP A 24 -35.83 17.91 -15.74
CA ASP A 24 -35.97 17.75 -17.19
C ASP A 24 -37.43 17.91 -17.65
N THR A 25 -38.37 17.31 -16.91
CA THR A 25 -39.81 17.42 -17.19
C THR A 25 -40.32 18.84 -16.97
N LEU A 26 -39.88 19.52 -15.91
CA LEU A 26 -40.22 20.91 -15.64
C LEU A 26 -39.70 21.83 -16.75
N PHE A 27 -38.43 21.71 -17.15
CA PHE A 27 -37.87 22.57 -18.20
C PHE A 27 -38.49 22.32 -19.57
N LYS A 28 -38.86 21.07 -19.91
CA LYS A 28 -39.64 20.76 -21.11
C LYS A 28 -41.01 21.44 -21.12
N THR A 29 -41.62 21.64 -19.95
CA THR A 29 -42.95 22.25 -19.82
C THR A 29 -42.88 23.77 -19.74
N CYS A 30 -41.99 24.33 -18.90
CA CYS A 30 -41.92 25.78 -18.63
C CYS A 30 -41.03 26.55 -19.61
N SER A 31 -39.97 25.94 -20.13
CA SER A 31 -38.94 26.58 -20.98
C SER A 31 -38.70 25.76 -22.25
N HIS A 32 -39.79 25.34 -22.87
CA HIS A 32 -39.83 24.33 -23.95
C HIS A 32 -38.81 24.58 -25.06
N VAL A 33 -38.86 25.76 -25.70
CA VAL A 33 -38.03 26.05 -26.89
C VAL A 33 -36.53 26.14 -26.59
N PRO A 34 -36.05 26.98 -25.66
CA PRO A 34 -34.61 27.09 -25.39
C PRO A 34 -34.03 25.80 -24.80
N TYR A 35 -34.80 25.07 -23.96
CA TYR A 35 -34.33 23.82 -23.38
C TYR A 35 -34.25 22.68 -24.41
N LEU A 36 -35.24 22.54 -25.30
CA LEU A 36 -35.14 21.55 -26.38
C LEU A 36 -34.01 21.85 -27.35
N TYR A 37 -33.76 23.12 -27.64
CA TYR A 37 -32.61 23.52 -28.46
C TYR A 37 -31.28 23.16 -27.76
N PHE A 38 -31.19 23.40 -26.45
CA PHE A 38 -30.04 22.98 -25.64
C PHE A 38 -29.84 21.45 -25.65
N LEU A 39 -30.89 20.66 -25.42
CA LEU A 39 -30.81 19.19 -25.46
C LEU A 39 -30.41 18.68 -26.85
N LYS A 40 -30.92 19.29 -27.92
CA LYS A 40 -30.58 18.94 -29.30
C LYS A 40 -29.12 19.28 -29.64
N ASN A 41 -28.61 20.42 -29.18
CA ASN A 41 -27.22 20.83 -29.43
C ASN A 41 -26.21 20.05 -28.62
N THR A 42 -26.55 19.70 -27.37
CA THR A 42 -25.68 18.90 -26.49
C THR A 42 -25.78 17.40 -26.76
N GLY A 43 -26.89 16.95 -27.38
CA GLY A 43 -27.19 15.54 -27.61
C GLY A 43 -27.58 14.78 -26.34
N LEU A 44 -28.00 15.50 -25.28
CA LEU A 44 -28.40 14.93 -24.01
C LEU A 44 -29.87 14.50 -24.06
N GLN A 45 -30.17 13.32 -23.52
CA GLN A 45 -31.53 12.82 -23.32
C GLN A 45 -31.65 12.21 -21.92
N ILE A 46 -32.43 12.85 -21.06
CA ILE A 46 -32.71 12.35 -19.71
C ILE A 46 -33.94 11.44 -19.80
N LYS A 47 -33.79 10.18 -19.37
CA LYS A 47 -34.86 9.19 -19.24
C LYS A 47 -34.93 8.74 -17.78
N PHE A 48 -36.00 8.05 -17.40
CA PHE A 48 -36.15 7.53 -16.04
C PHE A 48 -34.96 6.61 -15.66
N LEU A 49 -34.23 6.98 -14.61
CA LEU A 49 -33.01 6.32 -14.09
C LEU A 49 -31.84 6.17 -15.09
N ARG A 50 -31.87 6.89 -16.23
CA ARG A 50 -30.85 6.79 -17.28
C ARG A 50 -30.60 8.13 -17.93
N ILE A 51 -29.33 8.52 -18.00
CA ILE A 51 -28.90 9.72 -18.72
C ILE A 51 -28.19 9.26 -19.99
N HIS A 52 -28.73 9.62 -21.14
CA HIS A 52 -28.12 9.34 -22.45
C HIS A 52 -27.44 10.60 -22.98
N TRP A 53 -26.26 10.43 -23.54
CA TRP A 53 -25.53 11.47 -24.25
C TRP A 53 -25.07 10.91 -25.59
N PHE A 54 -25.28 11.65 -26.68
CA PHE A 54 -24.87 11.25 -28.03
C PHE A 54 -24.17 12.39 -28.74
N THR A 55 -23.06 12.10 -29.42
CA THR A 55 -22.27 13.11 -30.13
C THR A 55 -21.67 12.56 -31.42
N THR A 56 -21.60 13.43 -32.42
CA THR A 56 -20.95 13.16 -33.73
C THR A 56 -19.62 13.89 -33.87
N VAL A 57 -19.21 14.67 -32.86
CA VAL A 57 -18.01 15.53 -32.91
C VAL A 57 -16.75 14.71 -33.16
N PHE A 58 -16.66 13.51 -32.59
CA PHE A 58 -15.49 12.63 -32.73
C PHE A 58 -15.41 11.89 -34.06
N ASN A 59 -16.46 11.91 -34.90
CA ASN A 59 -16.52 11.12 -36.13
C ASN A 59 -15.37 11.43 -37.09
N ARG A 60 -15.00 12.73 -37.22
CA ARG A 60 -13.88 13.15 -38.08
C ARG A 60 -12.54 12.57 -37.59
N LEU A 61 -12.34 12.55 -36.28
CA LEU A 61 -11.13 11.99 -35.68
C LEU A 61 -11.05 10.49 -35.89
N ILE A 62 -12.17 9.78 -35.66
CA ILE A 62 -12.28 8.33 -35.87
C ILE A 62 -12.04 7.98 -37.34
N GLN A 63 -12.61 8.75 -38.29
CA GLN A 63 -12.36 8.54 -39.72
C GLN A 63 -10.89 8.75 -40.08
N LYS A 64 -10.25 9.79 -39.55
CA LYS A 64 -8.82 10.06 -39.75
C LYS A 64 -7.95 8.93 -39.18
N TRP A 65 -8.28 8.43 -37.99
CA TRP A 65 -7.53 7.36 -37.36
C TRP A 65 -7.81 6.00 -38.01
N GLY A 66 -9.04 5.67 -38.39
CA GLY A 66 -9.39 4.42 -39.08
C GLY A 66 -8.90 4.33 -40.54
N SER A 67 -8.47 5.43 -41.13
CA SER A 67 -7.79 5.44 -42.44
C SER A 67 -6.26 5.47 -42.31
N PHE A 68 -5.73 5.57 -41.10
CA PHE A 68 -4.29 5.64 -40.87
C PHE A 68 -3.62 4.27 -41.06
N ARG A 69 -2.70 4.17 -42.03
CA ARG A 69 -1.89 2.96 -42.28
C ARG A 69 -2.75 1.68 -42.39
N PRO A 70 -3.56 1.54 -43.45
CA PRO A 70 -4.60 0.50 -43.56
C PRO A 70 -4.08 -0.93 -43.47
N LYS A 71 -2.85 -1.20 -43.95
CA LYS A 71 -2.21 -2.53 -43.86
C LYS A 71 -1.91 -2.93 -42.41
N LEU A 72 -1.39 -2.00 -41.61
CA LEU A 72 -1.06 -2.26 -40.19
C LEU A 72 -2.34 -2.47 -39.39
N GLN A 73 -3.37 -1.66 -39.61
CA GLN A 73 -4.66 -1.83 -38.93
C GLN A 73 -5.33 -3.14 -39.31
N LEU A 74 -5.30 -3.52 -40.59
CA LEU A 74 -5.83 -4.81 -41.00
C LEU A 74 -5.10 -5.98 -40.32
N ALA A 75 -3.77 -5.93 -40.23
CA ALA A 75 -3.00 -6.92 -39.49
C ALA A 75 -3.35 -6.94 -37.99
N TRP A 76 -3.50 -5.77 -37.38
CA TRP A 76 -3.91 -5.58 -35.99
C TRP A 76 -5.28 -6.21 -35.69
N PHE A 77 -6.29 -5.93 -36.51
CA PHE A 77 -7.62 -6.49 -36.34
C PHE A 77 -7.70 -7.98 -36.68
N ASN A 78 -6.90 -8.46 -37.64
CA ASN A 78 -6.78 -9.90 -37.91
C ASN A 78 -6.18 -10.66 -36.71
N ALA A 79 -5.13 -10.12 -36.09
CA ALA A 79 -4.54 -10.70 -34.88
C ALA A 79 -5.56 -10.69 -33.72
N GLY A 80 -6.27 -9.58 -33.55
CA GLY A 80 -7.34 -9.45 -32.56
C GLY A 80 -8.48 -10.47 -32.77
N ALA A 81 -8.89 -10.71 -34.02
CA ALA A 81 -9.92 -11.69 -34.33
C ALA A 81 -9.50 -13.12 -33.96
N TRP A 82 -8.30 -13.55 -34.35
CA TRP A 82 -7.79 -14.88 -33.98
C TRP A 82 -7.68 -15.06 -32.46
N MET A 83 -7.18 -14.05 -31.76
CA MET A 83 -7.06 -14.11 -30.31
C MET A 83 -8.44 -14.12 -29.62
N ALA A 84 -9.40 -13.31 -30.07
CA ALA A 84 -10.77 -13.32 -29.54
C ALA A 84 -11.47 -14.67 -29.76
N ILE A 85 -11.29 -15.29 -30.93
CA ILE A 85 -11.79 -16.65 -31.21
C ILE A 85 -11.16 -17.66 -30.24
N GLY A 86 -9.85 -17.56 -29.96
CA GLY A 86 -9.18 -18.43 -29.01
C GLY A 86 -9.66 -18.25 -27.55
N LEU A 87 -9.96 -17.02 -27.14
CA LEU A 87 -10.46 -16.72 -25.79
C LEU A 87 -11.95 -17.04 -25.61
N MET A 88 -12.74 -17.09 -26.68
CA MET A 88 -14.18 -17.28 -26.59
C MET A 88 -14.60 -18.61 -25.95
N PRO A 89 -14.02 -19.78 -26.29
CA PRO A 89 -14.31 -21.05 -25.60
C PRO A 89 -13.94 -21.00 -24.12
N LEU A 90 -12.82 -20.36 -23.77
CA LEU A 90 -12.40 -20.19 -22.39
C LEU A 90 -13.40 -19.34 -21.61
N ALA A 91 -13.82 -18.22 -22.17
CA ALA A 91 -14.84 -17.35 -21.57
C ALA A 91 -16.17 -18.09 -21.37
N LEU A 92 -16.60 -18.87 -22.37
CA LEU A 92 -17.82 -19.67 -22.27
C LEU A 92 -17.69 -20.75 -21.19
N ALA A 93 -16.57 -21.46 -21.12
CA ALA A 93 -16.31 -22.47 -20.10
C ALA A 93 -16.32 -21.86 -18.69
N LEU A 94 -15.69 -20.71 -18.49
CA LEU A 94 -15.70 -19.98 -17.22
C LEU A 94 -17.10 -19.50 -16.83
N LEU A 95 -17.90 -19.04 -17.79
CA LEU A 95 -19.29 -18.65 -17.55
C LEU A 95 -20.16 -19.85 -17.15
N ILE A 96 -20.04 -20.97 -17.87
CA ILE A 96 -20.75 -22.21 -17.53
C ILE A 96 -20.35 -22.71 -16.14
N HIS A 97 -19.04 -22.69 -15.84
CA HIS A 97 -18.52 -23.05 -14.52
C HIS A 97 -19.07 -22.12 -13.42
N SER A 98 -19.08 -20.80 -13.66
CA SER A 98 -19.65 -19.83 -12.71
C SER A 98 -21.13 -20.09 -12.46
N ILE A 99 -21.92 -20.32 -13.52
CA ILE A 99 -23.35 -20.64 -13.39
C ILE A 99 -23.54 -21.95 -12.61
N TYR A 100 -22.76 -22.98 -12.91
CA TYR A 100 -22.82 -24.27 -12.23
C TYR A 100 -22.53 -24.14 -10.73
N VAL A 101 -21.45 -23.43 -10.37
CA VAL A 101 -21.06 -23.20 -8.97
C VAL A 101 -22.13 -22.40 -8.23
N ASN A 102 -22.61 -21.29 -8.81
CA ASN A 102 -23.67 -20.48 -8.21
C ASN A 102 -24.96 -21.29 -8.00
N LEU A 103 -25.37 -22.12 -8.98
CA LEU A 103 -26.54 -22.98 -8.83
C LEU A 103 -26.36 -24.03 -7.73
N ARG A 104 -25.16 -24.63 -7.61
CA ARG A 104 -24.84 -25.60 -6.55
C ARG A 104 -24.90 -24.96 -5.16
N HIS A 105 -24.42 -23.72 -5.01
CA HIS A 105 -24.51 -22.96 -3.77
C HIS A 105 -25.95 -22.56 -3.41
N THR A 106 -26.81 -22.30 -4.39
CA THR A 106 -28.23 -22.03 -4.12
C THR A 106 -29.00 -23.29 -3.71
N VAL A 107 -28.58 -24.46 -4.19
CA VAL A 107 -29.25 -25.76 -3.91
C VAL A 107 -28.76 -26.40 -2.60
N LYS A 108 -27.49 -26.24 -2.24
CA LYS A 108 -26.98 -26.64 -0.92
C LYS A 108 -27.04 -25.42 -0.01
N ASN A 109 -27.99 -25.37 0.92
CA ASN A 109 -28.14 -24.34 1.96
C ASN A 109 -26.95 -24.31 2.95
N ASP A 110 -25.70 -24.33 2.46
CA ASP A 110 -24.51 -24.23 3.27
C ASP A 110 -24.20 -22.75 3.51
N ILE A 111 -24.26 -22.39 4.80
CA ILE A 111 -23.94 -21.07 5.33
C ILE A 111 -22.57 -20.63 4.83
N VAL A 112 -22.58 -19.46 4.20
CA VAL A 112 -21.48 -18.60 3.74
C VAL A 112 -20.13 -18.92 4.40
N THR A 113 -19.31 -19.73 3.73
CA THR A 113 -17.85 -19.66 3.87
C THR A 113 -17.29 -19.24 2.53
N VAL A 114 -16.97 -17.95 2.43
CA VAL A 114 -16.34 -17.34 1.25
C VAL A 114 -14.92 -17.90 1.14
N SER A 115 -14.78 -19.02 0.44
CA SER A 115 -13.50 -19.58 0.05
C SER A 115 -12.92 -18.76 -1.11
N LEU A 116 -11.73 -18.23 -0.86
CA LEU A 116 -10.96 -17.29 -1.66
C LEU A 116 -10.38 -17.87 -2.97
N ASP A 117 -10.76 -19.08 -3.37
CA ASP A 117 -10.01 -19.89 -4.35
C ASP A 117 -10.86 -20.46 -5.50
N SER A 118 -12.03 -19.89 -5.78
CA SER A 118 -12.76 -20.25 -6.99
C SER A 118 -12.61 -19.15 -8.04
N THR A 119 -12.01 -19.47 -9.18
CA THR A 119 -12.00 -18.68 -10.42
C THR A 119 -13.43 -18.58 -10.96
N THR A 120 -14.28 -17.86 -10.23
CA THR A 120 -15.68 -17.62 -10.57
C THR A 120 -15.80 -16.18 -11.05
N LEU A 121 -16.39 -16.00 -12.23
CA LEU A 121 -16.74 -14.68 -12.74
C LEU A 121 -17.92 -14.15 -11.90
N GLN A 122 -17.62 -13.42 -10.83
CA GLN A 122 -18.64 -12.76 -10.01
C GLN A 122 -18.81 -11.31 -10.47
N PRO A 123 -20.03 -10.86 -10.80
CA PRO A 123 -20.26 -9.46 -11.11
C PRO A 123 -19.96 -8.61 -9.86
N MET A 124 -19.14 -7.57 -10.01
CA MET A 124 -18.87 -6.62 -8.92
C MET A 124 -20.10 -5.73 -8.72
N VAL A 125 -20.74 -5.87 -7.56
CA VAL A 125 -21.91 -5.10 -7.14
C VAL A 125 -21.49 -4.22 -5.95
N PRO A 126 -21.46 -2.89 -6.12
CA PRO A 126 -21.06 -1.97 -5.06
C PRO A 126 -21.89 -2.15 -3.79
N GLY A 127 -21.21 -2.26 -2.65
CA GLY A 127 -21.82 -2.40 -1.33
C GLY A 127 -22.29 -3.81 -0.96
N ILE A 128 -22.19 -4.80 -1.87
CA ILE A 128 -22.39 -6.22 -1.55
C ILE A 128 -21.05 -6.96 -1.50
N ASN A 129 -20.29 -6.92 -2.60
CA ASN A 129 -18.99 -7.59 -2.69
C ASN A 129 -17.81 -6.62 -2.87
N MET A 130 -18.08 -5.31 -2.81
CA MET A 130 -17.08 -4.24 -2.96
C MET A 130 -17.34 -3.09 -1.98
N PRO A 131 -16.32 -2.60 -1.23
CA PRO A 131 -16.49 -1.49 -0.30
C PRO A 131 -16.79 -0.18 -1.04
N LEU A 132 -17.67 0.67 -0.47
CA LEU A 132 -18.07 1.94 -1.09
C LEU A 132 -16.91 2.91 -1.33
N SER A 133 -15.85 2.84 -0.54
CA SER A 133 -14.67 3.70 -0.71
C SER A 133 -13.93 3.48 -2.03
N GLU A 134 -14.17 2.34 -2.70
CA GLU A 134 -13.53 1.99 -3.96
C GLU A 134 -14.44 2.22 -5.18
N ILE A 135 -15.72 2.55 -4.97
CA ILE A 135 -16.71 2.65 -6.06
C ILE A 135 -16.26 3.62 -7.15
N GLY A 136 -15.68 4.76 -6.78
CA GLY A 136 -15.21 5.78 -7.73
C GLY A 136 -14.12 5.24 -8.68
N TYR A 137 -13.23 4.39 -8.18
CA TYR A 137 -12.21 3.76 -9.01
C TYR A 137 -12.85 2.76 -9.97
N TYR A 138 -13.76 1.93 -9.49
CA TYR A 138 -14.48 0.98 -10.32
C TYR A 138 -15.28 1.66 -11.43
N MET A 139 -16.01 2.75 -11.13
CA MET A 139 -16.77 3.50 -12.13
C MET A 139 -15.85 4.09 -13.21
N LEU A 140 -14.70 4.63 -12.79
CA LEU A 140 -13.71 5.19 -13.71
C LEU A 140 -13.05 4.12 -14.57
N THR A 141 -12.72 2.96 -13.99
CA THR A 141 -12.20 1.81 -14.75
C THR A 141 -13.21 1.32 -15.77
N LEU A 142 -14.48 1.14 -15.40
CA LEU A 142 -15.54 0.75 -16.33
C LEU A 142 -15.72 1.77 -17.45
N LEU A 143 -15.70 3.06 -17.13
CA LEU A 143 -15.79 4.13 -18.11
C LEU A 143 -14.65 4.05 -19.13
N VAL A 144 -13.40 3.93 -18.67
CA VAL A 144 -12.22 3.85 -19.54
C VAL A 144 -12.28 2.59 -20.40
N CYS A 145 -12.55 1.43 -19.81
CA CYS A 145 -12.69 0.17 -20.54
C CYS A 145 -13.81 0.25 -21.60
N SER A 146 -14.96 0.82 -21.26
CA SER A 146 -16.07 0.96 -22.19
C SER A 146 -15.73 1.92 -23.34
N ILE A 147 -15.11 3.06 -23.07
CA ILE A 147 -14.67 3.99 -24.13
C ILE A 147 -13.67 3.30 -25.07
N VAL A 148 -12.66 2.61 -24.54
CA VAL A 148 -11.63 1.93 -25.34
C VAL A 148 -12.22 0.77 -26.15
N HIS A 149 -13.19 0.05 -25.59
CA HIS A 149 -13.93 -1.02 -26.27
C HIS A 149 -14.68 -0.50 -27.51
N GLU A 150 -15.50 0.52 -27.32
CA GLU A 150 -16.30 1.12 -28.40
C GLU A 150 -15.43 1.82 -29.43
N PHE A 151 -14.33 2.42 -28.99
CA PHE A 151 -13.33 2.99 -29.88
C PHE A 151 -12.71 1.92 -30.81
N GLY A 152 -12.45 0.72 -30.29
CA GLY A 152 -12.02 -0.42 -31.09
C GLY A 152 -13.03 -0.77 -32.19
N HIS A 153 -14.31 -0.87 -31.85
CA HIS A 153 -15.39 -1.10 -32.81
C HIS A 153 -15.47 0.02 -33.86
N ALA A 154 -15.36 1.28 -33.45
CA ALA A 154 -15.45 2.43 -34.33
C ALA A 154 -14.31 2.47 -35.36
N ILE A 155 -13.06 2.20 -34.95
CA ILE A 155 -11.92 2.13 -35.87
C ILE A 155 -12.06 0.95 -36.83
N ALA A 156 -12.44 -0.23 -36.31
CA ALA A 156 -12.63 -1.42 -37.16
C ALA A 156 -13.73 -1.21 -38.20
N ALA A 157 -14.83 -0.56 -37.81
CA ALA A 157 -15.92 -0.20 -38.70
C ALA A 157 -15.43 0.68 -39.85
N VAL A 158 -14.71 1.77 -39.56
CA VAL A 158 -14.11 2.63 -40.60
C VAL A 158 -13.16 1.82 -41.50
N ARG A 159 -12.36 0.91 -40.93
CA ARG A 159 -11.39 0.12 -41.70
C ARG A 159 -12.04 -0.86 -42.67
N GLU A 160 -13.21 -1.40 -42.31
CA GLU A 160 -13.97 -2.37 -43.11
C GLU A 160 -15.00 -1.72 -44.04
N ASP A 161 -14.94 -0.39 -44.19
CA ASP A 161 -15.82 0.46 -45.00
C ASP A 161 -17.26 0.55 -44.46
N ALA A 162 -17.45 0.38 -43.15
CA ALA A 162 -18.71 0.60 -42.45
C ALA A 162 -18.83 2.04 -41.93
N ARG A 163 -20.03 2.60 -41.97
CA ARG A 163 -20.27 4.00 -41.61
C ARG A 163 -20.51 4.15 -40.10
N VAL A 164 -19.71 4.99 -39.44
CA VAL A 164 -19.92 5.40 -38.04
C VAL A 164 -20.87 6.60 -37.98
N ILE A 165 -22.05 6.43 -37.38
CA ILE A 165 -23.05 7.50 -37.23
C ILE A 165 -22.65 8.43 -36.09
N GLY A 166 -22.19 7.88 -34.97
CA GLY A 166 -21.76 8.64 -33.80
C GLY A 166 -21.42 7.75 -32.61
N ILE A 167 -20.95 8.38 -31.54
CA ILE A 167 -20.68 7.75 -30.25
C ILE A 167 -21.68 8.28 -29.24
N GLY A 168 -22.13 7.43 -28.32
CA GLY A 168 -22.86 7.86 -27.15
C GLY A 168 -22.34 7.25 -25.86
N MET A 169 -22.90 7.74 -24.77
CA MET A 169 -22.69 7.26 -23.42
C MET A 169 -24.02 7.23 -22.69
N VAL A 170 -24.23 6.18 -21.90
CA VAL A 170 -25.39 6.02 -21.04
C VAL A 170 -24.90 5.84 -19.62
N ILE A 171 -25.40 6.64 -18.71
CA ILE A 171 -25.20 6.43 -17.28
C ILE A 171 -26.50 5.86 -16.73
N GLY A 172 -26.49 4.56 -16.42
CA GLY A 172 -27.63 3.85 -15.83
C GLY A 172 -27.41 3.65 -14.33
N LEU A 173 -28.24 4.29 -13.50
CA LEU A 173 -28.07 4.37 -12.05
C LEU A 173 -26.71 4.97 -11.64
N ILE A 174 -25.66 4.15 -11.60
CA ILE A 174 -24.28 4.60 -11.39
C ILE A 174 -23.36 4.23 -12.56
N VAL A 175 -23.72 3.22 -13.37
CA VAL A 175 -22.82 2.56 -14.32
C VAL A 175 -22.71 3.35 -15.62
N PRO A 176 -21.53 3.88 -15.96
CA PRO A 176 -21.29 4.48 -17.26
C PRO A 176 -20.99 3.41 -18.30
N VAL A 177 -21.68 3.48 -19.43
CA VAL A 177 -21.50 2.60 -20.58
C VAL A 177 -21.44 3.46 -21.83
N ALA A 178 -20.32 3.46 -22.52
CA ALA A 178 -20.20 4.01 -23.86
C ALA A 178 -20.79 3.03 -24.89
N TYR A 179 -21.24 3.56 -26.02
CA TYR A 179 -21.67 2.76 -27.17
C TYR A 179 -21.33 3.48 -28.48
N VAL A 180 -21.04 2.74 -29.55
CA VAL A 180 -20.93 3.29 -30.91
C VAL A 180 -22.13 2.89 -31.77
N SER A 181 -22.66 3.86 -32.53
CA SER A 181 -23.72 3.61 -33.50
C SER A 181 -23.14 3.43 -34.90
N LEU A 182 -23.30 2.23 -35.45
CA LEU A 182 -22.77 1.81 -36.75
C LEU A 182 -23.93 1.56 -37.73
N GLU A 183 -23.72 1.96 -38.99
CA GLU A 183 -24.62 1.69 -40.11
C GLU A 183 -23.97 0.65 -41.04
N GLN A 184 -24.78 -0.14 -41.75
CA GLN A 184 -24.35 -1.04 -42.82
C GLN A 184 -23.46 -2.23 -42.41
N VAL A 185 -23.33 -2.53 -41.11
CA VAL A 185 -22.52 -3.68 -40.64
C VAL A 185 -23.07 -5.01 -41.15
N GLU A 186 -24.40 -5.16 -41.18
CA GLU A 186 -25.09 -6.39 -41.63
C GLU A 186 -24.89 -6.68 -43.12
N LEU A 187 -24.54 -5.67 -43.93
CA LEU A 187 -24.31 -5.79 -45.36
C LEU A 187 -22.87 -6.26 -45.69
N LEU A 188 -21.99 -6.32 -44.69
CA LEU A 188 -20.59 -6.72 -44.86
C LEU A 188 -20.45 -8.25 -44.94
N THR A 189 -19.34 -8.71 -45.50
CA THR A 189 -19.01 -10.14 -45.49
C THR A 189 -18.67 -10.62 -44.07
N ALA A 190 -18.93 -11.91 -43.79
CA ALA A 190 -18.66 -12.53 -42.49
C ALA A 190 -17.27 -12.22 -41.87
N PRO A 191 -16.14 -12.29 -42.60
CA PRO A 191 -14.84 -11.97 -42.00
C PRO A 191 -14.69 -10.49 -41.59
N LYS A 192 -15.34 -9.58 -42.32
CA LYS A 192 -15.34 -8.15 -41.97
C LYS A 192 -16.17 -7.89 -40.72
N GLN A 193 -17.37 -8.50 -40.65
CA GLN A 193 -18.23 -8.44 -39.46
C GLN A 193 -17.51 -8.99 -38.23
N LEU A 194 -16.84 -10.14 -38.37
CA LEU A 194 -16.08 -10.76 -37.29
C LEU A 194 -14.98 -9.85 -36.73
N ARG A 195 -14.21 -9.18 -37.60
CA ARG A 195 -13.19 -8.22 -37.16
C ARG A 195 -13.80 -7.05 -36.38
N ILE A 196 -14.93 -6.51 -36.84
CA ILE A 196 -15.63 -5.44 -36.13
C ILE A 196 -16.10 -5.94 -34.77
N LEU A 197 -16.76 -7.11 -34.69
CA LEU A 197 -17.28 -7.69 -33.43
C LEU A 197 -16.16 -8.04 -32.43
N CYS A 198 -15.01 -8.51 -32.91
CA CYS A 198 -13.88 -8.84 -32.05
C CYS A 198 -13.04 -7.62 -31.65
N ALA A 199 -13.19 -6.47 -32.33
CA ALA A 199 -12.34 -5.31 -32.13
C ALA A 199 -12.40 -4.75 -30.71
N GLY A 200 -13.57 -4.67 -30.09
CA GLY A 200 -13.73 -4.18 -28.73
C GLY A 200 -13.05 -5.07 -27.69
N ILE A 201 -13.20 -6.40 -27.83
CA ILE A 201 -12.52 -7.38 -26.97
C ILE A 201 -11.01 -7.22 -27.08
N TRP A 202 -10.49 -7.15 -28.31
CA TRP A 202 -9.05 -6.97 -28.55
C TRP A 202 -8.49 -5.71 -27.91
N HIS A 203 -9.18 -4.57 -28.03
CA HIS A 203 -8.73 -3.31 -27.44
C HIS A 203 -8.71 -3.36 -25.90
N ASN A 204 -9.66 -4.05 -25.28
CA ASN A 204 -9.65 -4.26 -23.83
C ASN A 204 -8.53 -5.20 -23.38
N VAL A 205 -8.23 -6.26 -24.14
CA VAL A 205 -7.07 -7.12 -23.85
C VAL A 205 -5.76 -6.34 -23.95
N VAL A 206 -5.61 -5.49 -24.98
CA VAL A 206 -4.45 -4.61 -25.13
C VAL A 206 -4.36 -3.61 -23.99
N LEU A 207 -5.47 -2.99 -23.60
CA LEU A 207 -5.52 -2.09 -22.44
C LEU A 207 -5.08 -2.81 -21.16
N ALA A 208 -5.55 -4.03 -20.93
CA ALA A 208 -5.15 -4.84 -19.78
C ALA A 208 -3.66 -5.21 -19.81
N MET A 209 -3.10 -5.54 -20.97
CA MET A 209 -1.66 -5.79 -21.12
C MET A 209 -0.85 -4.54 -20.81
N VAL A 210 -1.24 -3.38 -21.35
CA VAL A 210 -0.58 -2.09 -21.08
C VAL A 210 -0.64 -1.74 -19.59
N ALA A 211 -1.80 -1.89 -18.96
CA ALA A 211 -1.96 -1.67 -17.52
C ALA A 211 -1.07 -2.62 -16.70
N THR A 212 -0.99 -3.88 -17.09
CA THR A 212 -0.12 -4.88 -16.44
C THR A 212 1.36 -4.50 -16.57
N ILE A 213 1.81 -4.06 -17.73
CA ILE A 213 3.18 -3.59 -17.94
C ILE A 213 3.46 -2.36 -17.06
N ILE A 214 2.56 -1.38 -17.03
CA ILE A 214 2.70 -0.20 -16.16
C ILE A 214 2.79 -0.61 -14.69
N PHE A 215 2.01 -1.59 -14.24
CA PHE A 215 2.09 -2.11 -12.87
C PHE A 215 3.48 -2.64 -12.52
N PHE A 216 4.06 -3.48 -13.39
CA PHE A 216 5.41 -4.00 -13.16
C PHE A 216 6.51 -2.94 -13.23
N ILE A 217 6.32 -1.89 -14.03
CA ILE A 217 7.27 -0.78 -14.14
C ILE A 217 7.12 0.24 -12.99
N THR A 218 5.96 0.28 -12.31
CA THR A 218 5.65 1.26 -11.25
C THR A 218 6.70 1.30 -10.13
N PRO A 219 7.21 0.19 -9.57
CA PRO A 219 8.26 0.24 -8.56
C PRO A 219 9.52 0.96 -9.04
N TRP A 220 9.92 0.71 -10.30
CA TRP A 220 11.09 1.34 -10.91
C TRP A 220 10.91 2.84 -11.13
N ILE A 221 9.74 3.25 -11.63
CA ILE A 221 9.38 4.67 -11.80
C ILE A 221 9.41 5.39 -10.46
N LEU A 222 8.91 4.73 -9.41
CA LEU A 222 8.80 5.36 -8.11
C LEU A 222 10.08 5.25 -7.27
N MET A 223 11.02 4.37 -7.61
CA MET A 223 12.29 4.17 -6.89
C MET A 223 13.03 5.48 -6.51
N PRO A 224 13.23 6.48 -7.41
CA PRO A 224 13.91 7.73 -7.03
C PRO A 224 13.14 8.58 -6.00
N LEU A 225 11.86 8.29 -5.80
CA LEU A 225 11.00 8.93 -4.81
C LEU A 225 11.00 8.18 -3.47
N TYR A 226 11.76 7.07 -3.34
CA TYR A 226 11.92 6.35 -2.08
C TYR A 226 13.33 6.42 -1.51
N ASP A 227 13.43 6.54 -0.19
CA ASP A 227 14.68 6.40 0.58
C ASP A 227 14.79 4.96 1.07
N TRP A 228 15.91 4.30 0.79
CA TRP A 228 16.13 2.87 1.04
C TRP A 228 17.56 2.63 1.55
N GLY A 229 17.73 1.61 2.40
CA GLY A 229 19.04 1.10 2.83
C GLY A 229 19.78 1.92 3.88
N ASN A 230 19.15 2.91 4.52
CA ASN A 230 19.83 3.82 5.45
C ASN A 230 19.37 3.67 6.92
N ALA A 231 18.19 3.10 7.17
CA ALA A 231 17.60 2.98 8.51
C ALA A 231 16.33 2.11 8.48
N VAL A 232 15.93 1.59 9.63
CA VAL A 232 14.60 0.98 9.84
C VAL A 232 13.64 1.99 10.44
N GLN A 233 12.40 2.04 9.95
CA GLN A 233 11.39 2.99 10.41
C GLN A 233 10.37 2.35 11.36
N VAL A 234 10.06 3.05 12.44
CA VAL A 234 9.04 2.62 13.41
C VAL A 234 7.64 2.90 12.85
N GLN A 235 6.86 1.86 12.57
CA GLN A 235 5.48 2.02 12.10
C GLN A 235 4.48 2.09 13.24
N THR A 236 4.59 1.18 14.20
CA THR A 236 3.74 1.12 15.38
C THR A 236 4.59 0.81 16.59
N VAL A 237 4.15 1.31 17.74
CA VAL A 237 4.71 0.99 19.05
C VAL A 237 3.55 0.45 19.88
N GLU A 238 3.70 -0.75 20.40
CA GLU A 238 2.68 -1.39 21.22
C GLU A 238 2.47 -0.57 22.50
N TYR A 239 1.22 -0.28 22.86
CA TYR A 239 0.89 0.63 23.96
C TYR A 239 1.44 0.14 25.32
N ASN A 240 1.48 -1.18 25.51
CA ASN A 240 2.00 -1.82 26.73
C ASN A 240 3.51 -2.08 26.68
N SER A 241 4.23 -1.62 25.64
CA SER A 241 5.67 -1.84 25.54
C SER A 241 6.46 -0.82 26.37
N PRO A 242 7.66 -1.19 26.89
CA PRO A 242 8.56 -0.24 27.56
C PRO A 242 9.09 0.87 26.64
N LEU A 243 8.89 0.71 25.34
CA LEU A 243 9.27 1.66 24.30
C LEU A 243 8.18 2.71 24.04
N TYR A 244 7.01 2.58 24.65
CA TYR A 244 5.93 3.56 24.55
C TYR A 244 6.15 4.71 25.54
N GLY A 245 5.92 5.96 25.08
CA GLY A 245 5.99 7.15 25.91
C GLY A 245 7.07 8.16 25.48
N PRO A 246 7.24 9.28 26.22
CA PRO A 246 8.06 10.42 25.80
C PRO A 246 9.56 10.11 25.73
N GLY A 247 10.05 9.14 26.51
CA GLY A 247 11.44 8.67 26.46
C GLY A 247 11.68 7.51 25.48
N GLY A 248 10.62 7.03 24.83
CA GLY A 248 10.63 5.85 23.98
C GLY A 248 10.69 6.17 22.48
N LEU A 249 10.32 5.17 21.67
CA LEU A 249 10.23 5.29 20.22
C LEU A 249 8.89 5.91 19.81
N GLN A 250 8.92 6.71 18.75
CA GLN A 250 7.75 7.36 18.19
C GLN A 250 7.48 6.85 16.77
N ILE A 251 6.22 6.89 16.35
CA ILE A 251 5.82 6.51 14.99
C ILE A 251 6.54 7.44 14.00
N ARG A 252 7.26 6.83 13.05
CA ARG A 252 8.15 7.41 12.02
C ARG A 252 9.60 7.65 12.42
N ASP A 253 10.02 7.34 13.65
CA ASP A 253 11.44 7.39 14.01
C ASP A 253 12.27 6.49 13.08
N ARG A 254 13.46 6.97 12.72
CA ARG A 254 14.43 6.26 11.88
C ARG A 254 15.54 5.71 12.76
N VAL A 255 15.56 4.41 12.96
CA VAL A 255 16.57 3.72 13.76
C VAL A 255 17.76 3.35 12.88
N THR A 256 18.93 3.80 13.31
CA THR A 256 20.20 3.68 12.58
C THR A 256 21.21 2.78 13.26
N PHE A 257 21.15 2.66 14.59
CA PHE A 257 22.03 1.75 15.34
C PHE A 257 21.31 1.14 16.54
N ILE A 258 21.66 -0.10 16.87
CA ILE A 258 21.43 -0.72 18.17
C ILE A 258 22.81 -0.89 18.81
N ASN A 259 23.04 -0.22 19.93
CA ASN A 259 24.37 -0.07 20.53
C ASN A 259 25.37 0.46 19.47
N ASP A 260 26.39 -0.33 19.12
CA ASP A 260 27.36 -0.04 18.05
C ASP A 260 27.12 -0.87 16.77
N CYS A 261 25.98 -1.56 16.66
CA CYS A 261 25.60 -2.34 15.50
C CYS A 261 24.81 -1.47 14.50
N PRO A 262 25.32 -1.22 13.28
CA PRO A 262 24.66 -0.40 12.27
C PRO A 262 23.46 -1.11 11.65
N ILE A 263 22.38 -0.35 11.42
CA ILE A 263 21.10 -0.86 10.90
C ILE A 263 20.75 -0.11 9.62
N THR A 264 20.66 -0.87 8.53
CA THR A 264 20.34 -0.37 7.19
C THR A 264 18.98 -0.88 6.69
N ASP A 265 18.58 -2.08 7.13
CA ASP A 265 17.42 -2.83 6.67
C ASP A 265 16.85 -3.77 7.77
N LEU A 266 15.84 -4.57 7.43
CA LEU A 266 15.23 -5.50 8.40
C LEU A 266 16.18 -6.61 8.83
N ASN A 267 17.05 -7.06 7.93
CA ASN A 267 17.95 -8.17 8.18
C ASN A 267 19.04 -7.74 9.16
N SER A 268 19.68 -6.59 8.93
CA SER A 268 20.61 -5.97 9.87
C SER A 268 19.96 -5.67 11.22
N TRP A 269 18.70 -5.22 11.26
CA TRP A 269 17.95 -5.11 12.51
C TRP A 269 17.87 -6.44 13.27
N GLN A 270 17.48 -7.52 12.60
CA GLN A 270 17.38 -8.86 13.19
C GLN A 270 18.75 -9.38 13.65
N GLU A 271 19.79 -9.22 12.85
CA GLU A 271 21.16 -9.62 13.18
C GLU A 271 21.69 -8.85 14.40
N CYS A 272 21.48 -7.54 14.45
CA CYS A 272 21.87 -6.70 15.59
C CYS A 272 21.12 -7.09 16.88
N LEU A 273 19.82 -7.39 16.78
CA LEU A 273 19.06 -7.89 17.94
C LEU A 273 19.58 -9.24 18.43
N VAL A 274 19.85 -10.18 17.53
CA VAL A 274 20.42 -11.49 17.89
C VAL A 274 21.80 -11.31 18.53
N SER A 275 22.62 -10.39 18.00
CA SER A 275 23.91 -10.05 18.60
C SER A 275 23.76 -9.50 20.03
N ALA A 276 22.78 -8.62 20.25
CA ALA A 276 22.48 -8.05 21.57
C ALA A 276 21.96 -9.09 22.58
N VAL A 277 21.30 -10.16 22.13
CA VAL A 277 20.91 -11.30 22.99
C VAL A 277 22.12 -12.17 23.35
N LYS A 278 23.00 -12.43 22.38
CA LYS A 278 24.12 -13.38 22.55
C LYS A 278 25.29 -12.81 23.36
N HIS A 279 25.60 -11.53 23.17
CA HIS A 279 26.75 -10.89 23.81
C HIS A 279 26.39 -10.24 25.15
N ASN A 280 27.42 -10.00 25.97
CA ASN A 280 27.26 -9.25 27.21
C ASN A 280 26.95 -7.79 26.93
N THR A 281 26.25 -7.13 27.86
CA THR A 281 26.01 -5.70 27.81
C THR A 281 27.35 -4.97 27.77
N PRO A 282 27.57 -4.05 26.80
CA PRO A 282 28.79 -3.26 26.77
C PRO A 282 28.88 -2.35 28.00
N GLY A 283 30.11 -2.07 28.42
CA GLY A 283 30.42 -0.95 29.30
C GLY A 283 30.64 0.35 28.54
N TYR A 284 30.87 1.43 29.29
CA TYR A 284 31.08 2.77 28.77
C TYR A 284 32.37 3.35 29.34
N CYS A 285 33.13 4.04 28.49
CA CYS A 285 34.39 4.67 28.89
C CYS A 285 34.11 6.01 29.58
N LEU A 286 34.38 6.10 30.88
CA LEU A 286 34.13 7.29 31.70
C LEU A 286 35.42 7.90 32.23
N GLN A 287 35.44 9.22 32.39
CA GLN A 287 36.56 9.92 33.04
C GLN A 287 36.43 9.86 34.57
N SER A 288 37.58 9.87 35.25
CA SER A 288 37.68 9.86 36.71
C SER A 288 36.97 11.05 37.37
N GLU A 289 37.04 12.24 36.75
CA GLU A 289 36.36 13.45 37.22
C GLU A 289 34.84 13.30 37.21
N PHE A 290 34.30 12.74 36.12
CA PHE A 290 32.87 12.53 35.97
C PHE A 290 32.32 11.63 37.08
N ILE A 291 33.05 10.56 37.40
CA ILE A 291 32.67 9.61 38.45
C ILE A 291 32.66 10.29 39.82
N LYS A 292 33.74 11.01 40.16
CA LYS A 292 33.86 11.72 41.45
C LYS A 292 32.75 12.76 41.67
N GLU A 293 32.26 13.39 40.61
CA GLU A 293 31.20 14.40 40.68
C GLU A 293 29.77 13.83 40.71
N HIS A 294 29.56 12.65 40.12
CA HIS A 294 28.21 12.11 39.84
C HIS A 294 27.88 10.81 40.57
N ASP A 295 28.84 10.23 41.32
CA ASP A 295 28.59 9.00 42.06
C ASP A 295 27.73 9.25 43.29
N GLU A 296 26.54 8.65 43.30
CA GLU A 296 25.59 8.64 44.42
C GLU A 296 25.54 7.25 45.10
N SER A 297 26.63 6.49 45.03
CA SER A 297 26.68 5.10 45.54
C SER A 297 26.45 5.01 47.05
N GLY A 298 25.61 4.05 47.43
CA GLY A 298 25.42 3.60 48.80
C GLY A 298 26.07 2.22 49.04
N PRO A 299 25.80 1.58 50.19
CA PRO A 299 26.33 0.25 50.47
C PRO A 299 25.84 -0.76 49.42
N ALA A 300 26.79 -1.43 48.77
CA ALA A 300 26.52 -2.42 47.73
C ALA A 300 25.71 -3.60 48.28
N LYS A 301 24.61 -3.93 47.60
CA LYS A 301 23.75 -5.08 47.91
C LYS A 301 23.88 -6.11 46.80
N HIS A 302 24.23 -7.35 47.16
CA HIS A 302 24.25 -8.44 46.19
C HIS A 302 22.82 -8.95 45.93
N LEU A 303 22.42 -8.94 44.66
CA LEU A 303 21.16 -9.47 44.16
C LEU A 303 21.30 -10.93 43.74
N ALA A 304 20.17 -11.56 43.43
CA ALA A 304 20.15 -12.89 42.82
C ALA A 304 20.88 -12.86 41.46
N ALA A 305 21.44 -14.00 41.05
CA ALA A 305 22.16 -14.17 39.78
C ALA A 305 23.44 -13.31 39.58
N GLY A 306 24.02 -12.78 40.66
CA GLY A 306 25.35 -12.14 40.64
C GLY A 306 25.36 -10.65 40.32
N ALA A 307 24.19 -10.02 40.17
CA ALA A 307 24.10 -8.57 40.02
C ALA A 307 24.34 -7.84 41.37
N VAL A 308 24.84 -6.61 41.31
CA VAL A 308 25.09 -5.76 42.49
C VAL A 308 24.31 -4.46 42.34
N GLU A 309 23.57 -4.09 43.38
CA GLU A 309 22.85 -2.83 43.46
C GLU A 309 23.50 -1.91 44.48
N CYS A 310 24.08 -0.82 43.98
CA CYS A 310 24.69 0.25 44.77
C CYS A 310 23.84 1.53 44.80
N CYS A 311 22.68 1.55 44.14
CA CYS A 311 21.79 2.71 44.09
C CYS A 311 20.69 2.65 45.14
N GLY A 312 20.27 3.82 45.65
CA GLY A 312 19.11 3.92 46.54
C GLY A 312 17.78 3.74 45.80
N SER A 313 16.76 3.24 46.50
CA SER A 313 15.43 2.96 45.92
C SER A 313 14.67 4.19 45.39
N ASN A 314 15.15 5.41 45.70
CA ASN A 314 14.56 6.67 45.25
C ASN A 314 15.10 7.18 43.91
N SER A 315 16.00 6.43 43.26
CA SER A 315 16.74 6.88 42.07
C SER A 315 16.43 6.02 40.82
N PRO A 316 15.20 6.07 40.26
CA PRO A 316 14.77 5.17 39.17
C PRO A 316 15.47 5.38 37.83
N ARG A 317 16.30 6.42 37.70
CA ARG A 317 17.08 6.75 36.50
C ARG A 317 18.57 6.42 36.64
N HIS A 318 18.98 5.89 37.79
CA HIS A 318 20.35 5.51 38.07
C HIS A 318 20.50 4.00 37.92
N LEU A 319 21.66 3.56 37.45
CA LEU A 319 22.07 2.17 37.48
C LEU A 319 23.40 2.05 38.20
N CYS A 320 23.62 0.89 38.80
CA CYS A 320 24.92 0.55 39.37
C CYS A 320 25.86 0.13 38.24
N PHE A 321 27.03 0.75 38.17
CA PHE A 321 28.09 0.42 37.22
C PHE A 321 29.29 -0.18 37.98
N GLU A 322 29.79 -1.29 37.47
CA GLU A 322 30.97 -2.01 37.94
C GLU A 322 32.20 -1.54 37.15
N TYR A 323 33.27 -1.19 37.85
CA TYR A 323 34.56 -0.89 37.24
C TYR A 323 35.24 -2.18 36.74
N LEU A 324 35.64 -2.21 35.47
CA LEU A 324 36.43 -3.30 34.91
C LEU A 324 37.93 -3.00 35.11
N GLU A 325 38.55 -3.70 36.06
CA GLU A 325 39.95 -3.52 36.46
C GLU A 325 40.93 -3.60 35.27
N SER A 326 41.91 -2.70 35.24
CA SER A 326 43.15 -2.84 34.47
C SER A 326 44.18 -3.58 35.34
N GLU A 327 44.94 -4.52 34.76
CA GLU A 327 45.95 -5.31 35.48
C GLU A 327 47.12 -4.47 36.03
N ASP A 328 47.20 -3.18 35.69
CA ASP A 328 48.41 -2.35 35.83
C ASP A 328 48.31 -1.16 36.81
N GLU A 329 47.16 -0.84 37.40
CA GLU A 329 47.03 0.34 38.29
C GLU A 329 46.24 0.05 39.59
N PRO A 330 46.74 0.49 40.77
CA PRO A 330 45.98 0.37 42.02
C PRO A 330 44.69 1.22 41.97
N LEU A 331 43.61 0.67 42.53
CA LEU A 331 42.26 1.26 42.54
C LEU A 331 42.23 2.65 43.23
N GLU A 332 42.33 3.73 42.44
CA GLU A 332 41.95 5.09 42.88
C GLU A 332 40.43 5.34 42.79
N LEU A 333 39.70 4.42 42.15
CA LEU A 333 38.27 4.55 41.84
C LEU A 333 37.44 3.50 42.59
N PRO A 334 36.18 3.84 42.94
CA PRO A 334 35.26 2.88 43.57
C PRO A 334 34.97 1.71 42.61
N GLN A 335 34.88 0.50 43.17
CA GLN A 335 34.54 -0.71 42.41
C GLN A 335 33.13 -0.66 41.82
N PHE A 336 32.20 -0.01 42.51
CA PHE A 336 30.82 0.18 42.08
C PHE A 336 30.41 1.64 42.25
N SER A 337 29.82 2.23 41.20
CA SER A 337 29.30 3.60 41.22
C SER A 337 27.84 3.66 40.79
N CYS A 338 27.04 4.46 41.48
CA CYS A 338 25.64 4.69 41.14
C CYS A 338 25.55 5.94 40.25
N LEU A 339 25.29 5.75 38.96
CA LEU A 339 25.35 6.82 37.96
C LEU A 339 24.04 6.94 37.18
N ASN A 340 23.70 8.16 36.78
CA ASN A 340 22.54 8.41 35.93
C ASN A 340 22.78 7.87 34.53
N VAL A 341 22.00 6.87 34.11
CA VAL A 341 22.20 6.16 32.84
C VAL A 341 22.16 7.09 31.64
N ARG A 342 21.24 8.06 31.67
CA ARG A 342 21.07 9.01 30.56
C ARG A 342 22.30 9.91 30.41
N ARG A 343 22.88 10.37 31.52
CA ARG A 343 24.11 11.17 31.47
C ARG A 343 25.30 10.36 30.97
N VAL A 344 25.46 9.12 31.45
CA VAL A 344 26.53 8.22 30.99
C VAL A 344 26.46 8.05 29.47
N VAL A 345 25.28 7.69 28.94
CA VAL A 345 25.09 7.41 27.52
C VAL A 345 25.19 8.66 26.64
N GLU A 346 24.75 9.83 27.12
CA GLU A 346 24.80 11.08 26.35
C GLU A 346 26.18 11.74 26.36
N LEU A 347 27.05 11.42 27.33
CA LEU A 347 28.39 12.00 27.46
C LEU A 347 29.50 11.13 26.86
N THR A 348 29.26 9.85 26.61
CA THR A 348 30.27 8.92 26.09
C THR A 348 29.83 8.29 24.78
N ASP A 349 30.63 8.47 23.73
CA ASP A 349 30.43 7.77 22.46
C ASP A 349 31.16 6.42 22.38
N PHE A 350 32.05 6.12 23.34
CA PHE A 350 32.88 4.91 23.35
C PHE A 350 32.33 3.83 24.28
N MET A 351 31.98 2.69 23.69
CA MET A 351 31.65 1.47 24.42
C MET A 351 32.90 0.59 24.62
N CYS A 352 32.92 -0.20 25.69
CA CYS A 352 34.04 -1.05 26.04
C CYS A 352 33.57 -2.43 26.54
N TYR A 353 34.35 -3.46 26.25
CA TYR A 353 34.17 -4.81 26.78
C TYR A 353 35.31 -5.20 27.73
N LYS A 354 36.46 -4.54 27.57
CA LYS A 354 37.66 -4.67 28.40
C LYS A 354 38.20 -3.29 28.76
N SER A 355 39.05 -3.24 29.79
CA SER A 355 39.69 -2.00 30.22
C SER A 355 40.53 -1.34 29.10
N SER A 356 41.19 -2.15 28.26
CA SER A 356 42.00 -1.70 27.12
C SER A 356 41.24 -1.03 25.98
N ASP A 357 39.91 -1.14 25.94
CA ASP A 357 39.10 -0.57 24.85
C ASP A 357 38.91 0.95 25.03
N CYS A 358 39.14 1.46 26.24
CA CYS A 358 39.03 2.87 26.55
C CYS A 358 40.35 3.62 26.27
N PRO A 359 40.30 4.76 25.57
CA PRO A 359 41.50 5.51 25.24
C PRO A 359 42.02 6.34 26.44
N GLY A 360 43.31 6.30 26.71
CA GLY A 360 43.98 7.25 27.62
C GLY A 360 43.48 7.21 29.06
N SER A 361 42.96 8.34 29.56
CA SER A 361 42.50 8.55 30.95
C SER A 361 41.05 8.13 31.21
N PHE A 362 40.49 7.27 30.36
CA PHE A 362 39.12 6.78 30.49
C PHE A 362 39.11 5.37 31.03
N HIS A 363 38.16 5.10 31.90
CA HIS A 363 38.00 3.85 32.62
C HIS A 363 36.71 3.17 32.18
N CYS A 364 36.76 1.84 32.01
CA CYS A 364 35.61 1.08 31.52
C CYS A 364 34.65 0.73 32.66
N PHE A 365 33.42 1.24 32.59
CA PHE A 365 32.37 0.97 33.58
C PHE A 365 31.21 0.21 32.93
N ARG A 366 30.93 -0.99 33.43
CA ARG A 366 29.88 -1.87 32.90
C ARG A 366 28.66 -1.87 33.81
N PRO A 367 27.42 -1.73 33.28
CA PRO A 367 26.23 -1.79 34.12
C PRO A 367 26.10 -3.18 34.77
N SER A 368 25.95 -3.20 36.09
CA SER A 368 25.70 -4.42 36.86
C SER A 368 24.23 -4.79 36.74
N LEU A 369 23.94 -5.77 35.89
CA LEU A 369 22.58 -6.22 35.56
C LEU A 369 22.49 -7.74 35.67
N GLU A 370 21.28 -8.25 35.93
CA GLU A 370 21.00 -9.68 35.88
C GLU A 370 21.26 -10.24 34.47
N ASN A 371 21.65 -11.52 34.37
CA ASN A 371 22.04 -12.14 33.09
C ASN A 371 20.96 -12.02 31.98
N SER A 372 19.68 -12.00 32.34
CA SER A 372 18.53 -11.89 31.43
C SER A 372 18.19 -10.45 31.02
N THR A 373 18.65 -9.46 31.79
CA THR A 373 18.34 -8.04 31.60
C THR A 373 19.56 -7.35 30.98
N LYS A 374 19.35 -6.72 29.81
CA LYS A 374 20.40 -6.00 29.10
C LYS A 374 20.03 -4.53 28.98
N LEU A 375 21.05 -3.68 28.95
CA LEU A 375 20.92 -2.28 28.57
C LEU A 375 21.14 -2.17 27.06
N VAL A 376 20.11 -1.78 26.33
CA VAL A 376 20.15 -1.63 24.87
C VAL A 376 19.88 -0.18 24.51
N LEU A 377 20.78 0.40 23.72
CA LEU A 377 20.69 1.76 23.21
C LEU A 377 20.19 1.72 21.77
N ILE A 378 19.12 2.46 21.50
CA ILE A 378 18.57 2.58 20.15
C ILE A 378 18.83 4.01 19.68
N LYS A 379 19.78 4.15 18.75
CA LYS A 379 20.15 5.44 18.17
C LYS A 379 19.27 5.72 16.95
N ARG A 380 18.61 6.87 16.98
CA ARG A 380 17.76 7.36 15.88
C ARG A 380 18.45 8.48 15.11
N SER A 381 18.11 8.62 13.82
CA SER A 381 18.68 9.66 12.96
C SER A 381 18.35 11.08 13.45
N ILE A 382 17.20 11.28 14.10
CA ILE A 382 16.76 12.57 14.62
C ILE A 382 16.14 12.33 16.00
N GLY A 383 16.70 12.95 17.04
CA GLY A 383 16.19 12.87 18.42
C GLY A 383 17.13 12.13 19.37
N ASN A 384 16.78 12.12 20.66
CA ASN A 384 17.62 11.57 21.72
C ASN A 384 17.68 10.04 21.67
N VAL A 385 18.78 9.44 22.12
CA VAL A 385 18.91 7.98 22.22
C VAL A 385 17.80 7.40 23.10
N VAL A 386 17.15 6.34 22.63
CA VAL A 386 16.20 5.56 23.43
C VAL A 386 16.97 4.53 24.22
N ILE A 387 16.73 4.52 25.53
CA ILE A 387 17.35 3.59 26.47
C ILE A 387 16.32 2.52 26.78
N PHE A 388 16.64 1.26 26.48
CA PHE A 388 15.81 0.11 26.81
C PHE A 388 16.51 -0.76 27.84
N LEU A 389 15.80 -1.08 28.92
CA LEU A 389 16.26 -1.99 29.96
C LEU A 389 15.32 -3.21 29.98
N GLY A 390 15.85 -4.38 29.64
CA GLY A 390 15.08 -5.62 29.58
C GLY A 390 15.74 -6.68 28.71
N HIS A 391 15.01 -7.76 28.43
CA HIS A 391 15.50 -8.79 27.51
C HIS A 391 15.44 -8.30 26.05
N PRO A 392 16.54 -8.32 25.27
CA PRO A 392 16.54 -7.75 23.91
C PRO A 392 15.54 -8.40 22.94
N ALA A 393 15.12 -9.65 23.16
CA ALA A 393 14.05 -10.27 22.35
C ALA A 393 12.69 -9.55 22.47
N ASN A 394 12.46 -8.77 23.54
CA ASN A 394 11.25 -7.96 23.71
C ASN A 394 11.30 -6.67 22.86
N LEU A 395 12.46 -6.34 22.28
CA LEU A 395 12.62 -5.33 21.24
C LEU A 395 12.20 -5.86 19.86
N ASN A 396 11.33 -6.87 19.78
CA ASN A 396 10.71 -7.27 18.53
C ASN A 396 9.29 -6.68 18.36
N PRO A 397 9.05 -5.35 18.47
CA PRO A 397 7.82 -4.76 17.97
C PRO A 397 7.79 -4.83 16.45
N PHE A 398 6.62 -4.63 15.88
CA PHE A 398 6.35 -4.61 14.44
C PHE A 398 7.08 -3.45 13.74
N PHE A 399 8.40 -3.55 13.62
CA PHE A 399 9.18 -2.73 12.69
C PHE A 399 8.90 -3.25 11.28
N CYS A 400 8.30 -2.43 10.42
CA CYS A 400 8.46 -2.67 9.00
C CYS A 400 9.69 -1.91 8.54
N ALA A 401 10.70 -2.63 8.06
CA ALA A 401 11.60 -2.07 7.08
C ALA A 401 10.80 -1.84 5.79
N GLY A 402 10.07 -0.73 5.76
CA GLY A 402 9.35 -0.27 4.58
C GLY A 402 10.14 0.86 3.93
N THR A 403 10.34 0.75 2.63
CA THR A 403 10.82 1.85 1.78
C THR A 403 10.00 3.11 2.02
N PHE A 404 10.68 4.20 2.36
CA PHE A 404 10.06 5.49 2.72
C PHE A 404 9.72 6.30 1.48
N LYS A 405 8.52 6.85 1.38
CA LYS A 405 8.15 7.76 0.27
C LYS A 405 8.60 9.18 0.59
N LYS A 406 9.57 9.72 -0.18
CA LYS A 406 10.07 11.10 -0.10
C LYS A 406 8.99 12.15 -0.35
N TYR A 407 7.93 11.78 -1.07
CA TYR A 407 6.78 12.64 -1.35
C TYR A 407 5.46 11.89 -1.18
N LYS A 408 4.46 12.53 -0.56
CA LYS A 408 3.10 11.97 -0.42
C LYS A 408 2.37 12.00 -1.78
N ILE A 409 2.72 11.08 -2.67
CA ILE A 409 1.96 10.89 -3.92
C ILE A 409 0.66 10.16 -3.55
N PRO A 410 -0.52 10.70 -3.89
CA PRO A 410 -1.79 10.03 -3.65
C PRO A 410 -1.84 8.76 -4.52
N TRP A 411 -1.45 7.63 -3.93
CA TRP A 411 -1.42 6.30 -4.54
C TRP A 411 -2.72 5.92 -5.25
N LYS A 412 -3.84 6.42 -4.71
CA LYS A 412 -5.17 6.28 -5.24
C LYS A 412 -5.29 6.66 -6.72
N PHE A 413 -4.49 7.59 -7.24
CA PHE A 413 -4.56 8.05 -8.63
C PHE A 413 -3.88 7.11 -9.64
N PHE A 414 -2.81 6.41 -9.23
CA PHE A 414 -2.09 5.47 -10.11
C PHE A 414 -2.68 4.06 -10.09
N LEU A 415 -3.29 3.67 -8.97
CA LEU A 415 -3.96 2.38 -8.81
C LEU A 415 -5.31 2.29 -9.53
N VAL A 416 -5.84 3.41 -10.03
CA VAL A 416 -7.07 3.43 -10.84
C VAL A 416 -6.91 2.69 -12.17
N PHE A 417 -5.69 2.73 -12.74
CA PHE A 417 -5.40 2.08 -14.01
C PHE A 417 -5.08 0.59 -13.87
N ILE A 418 -4.74 0.15 -12.66
CA ILE A 418 -4.30 -1.20 -12.38
C ILE A 418 -5.28 -1.75 -11.36
N GLY A 419 -6.33 -2.41 -11.85
CA GLY A 419 -7.42 -2.96 -11.04
C GLY A 419 -6.96 -3.96 -9.99
N PHE A 420 -6.42 -3.47 -8.88
CA PHE A 420 -6.12 -4.23 -7.69
C PHE A 420 -6.47 -3.39 -6.46
N SER A 421 -7.56 -3.78 -5.81
CA SER A 421 -7.87 -3.42 -4.42
C SER A 421 -6.68 -3.85 -3.55
N ILE A 422 -5.94 -2.86 -3.05
CA ILE A 422 -4.75 -3.06 -2.22
C ILE A 422 -5.06 -3.55 -0.81
N HIS A 423 -6.31 -3.85 -0.47
CA HIS A 423 -6.60 -4.30 0.88
C HIS A 423 -6.27 -5.79 1.13
N ARG A 424 -5.98 -6.58 0.09
CA ARG A 424 -5.57 -8.01 0.23
C ARG A 424 -4.14 -8.33 -0.20
N SER A 425 -3.43 -7.40 -0.83
CA SER A 425 -2.08 -7.62 -1.38
C SER A 425 -0.98 -7.80 -0.32
N SER A 426 -1.25 -7.49 0.96
CA SER A 426 -0.31 -7.74 2.06
C SER A 426 -0.06 -9.24 2.30
N ILE A 427 -0.99 -10.11 1.89
CA ILE A 427 -0.88 -11.57 2.08
C ILE A 427 -0.18 -12.24 0.89
N ILE A 428 -0.36 -11.73 -0.34
CA ILE A 428 0.24 -12.32 -1.54
C ILE A 428 1.70 -11.91 -1.71
N LEU A 429 2.07 -10.66 -1.37
CA LEU A 429 3.48 -10.23 -1.42
C LEU A 429 4.36 -10.97 -0.39
N LYS A 430 3.78 -11.40 0.75
CA LYS A 430 4.48 -12.25 1.74
C LYS A 430 4.81 -13.66 1.24
N LYS A 431 4.15 -14.15 0.19
CA LYS A 431 4.36 -15.50 -0.37
C LYS A 431 5.29 -15.55 -1.57
N ILE A 432 5.57 -14.43 -2.24
CA ILE A 432 6.47 -14.37 -3.40
C ILE A 432 7.92 -14.07 -3.00
N ILE A 433 8.16 -13.63 -1.76
CA ILE A 433 9.52 -13.35 -1.22
C ILE A 433 10.11 -14.58 -0.47
N TYR A 434 9.39 -15.71 -0.41
CA TYR A 434 9.86 -16.98 0.17
C TYR A 434 9.84 -18.14 -0.83
N LEU A 435 10.11 -17.83 -2.10
CA LEU A 435 10.62 -18.72 -3.15
C LEU A 435 11.73 -17.96 -3.86
#